data_AF-A0A538EYC0-F1
#
_entry.id   AF-A0A538EYC0-F1
#
_cell.length_a   1.000
_cell.length_b   1.000
_cell.length_c   1.000
_cell.angle_alpha   90.00
_cell.angle_beta   90.00
_cell.angle_gamma   90.00
#
_symmetry.space_group_name_H-M   'P 1'
#
loop_
_entity.id
_entity.type
_entity.pdbx_description
1 polymer ?
#
loop_
_entity_poly.entity_id
_entity_poly.type
_entity_poly.pdbx_seq_one_letter_code
_entity_poly.pdbx_strand_id
1 'polypeptide(L)'
;MASNPIPALLEQIDQLLTASSSPDEPATLARLERTLTDGYAHALSLEAEQLRLERRMTELAAELHDGNREQKAKELVQVSRRISLAGAEIERLRGTLSRLRAHATAVRATA
;
A
#
# COMPACT_ATOMS: atom_id res chain seq x y z
N MET A 1 15.90 1.98 -6.17
CA MET A 1 15.12 2.80 -5.20
C MET A 1 14.50 1.81 -4.23
N ALA A 2 14.95 1.78 -2.98
CA ALA A 2 14.40 0.86 -1.99
C ALA A 2 12.96 1.30 -1.67
N SER A 3 11.97 0.43 -1.90
CA SER A 3 10.62 0.66 -1.36
C SER A 3 10.75 0.73 0.16
N ASN A 4 10.40 1.89 0.72
CA ASN A 4 10.32 2.03 2.17
C ASN A 4 9.26 1.03 2.69
N PRO A 5 9.50 0.32 3.80
CA PRO A 5 8.51 -0.58 4.37
C PRO A 5 7.27 0.22 4.80
N ILE A 6 6.07 -0.37 4.64
CA ILE A 6 4.77 0.30 4.89
C ILE A 6 4.73 1.07 6.23
N PRO A 7 5.19 0.53 7.37
CA PRO A 7 5.14 1.26 8.63
C PRO A 7 5.95 2.56 8.61
N ALA A 8 7.14 2.55 7.99
CA ALA A 8 7.98 3.74 7.88
C ALA A 8 7.39 4.78 6.92
N LEU A 9 6.72 4.33 5.85
CA LEU A 9 5.99 5.22 4.95
C LEU A 9 4.79 5.87 5.66
N LEU A 10 4.02 5.09 6.43
CA LEU A 10 2.89 5.62 7.20
C LEU A 10 3.34 6.64 8.24
N GLU A 11 4.42 6.33 8.98
CA GLU A 11 5.00 7.27 9.95
C GLU A 11 5.46 8.57 9.28
N GLN A 12 6.11 8.47 8.11
CA GLN A 12 6.50 9.65 7.34
C GLN A 12 5.28 10.49 6.92
N ILE A 13 4.18 9.84 6.51
CA ILE A 13 2.96 10.56 6.12
C ILE A 13 2.30 11.21 7.34
N ASP A 14 2.24 10.53 8.48
CA ASP A 14 1.67 11.09 9.72
C ASP A 14 2.50 12.29 10.22
N GLN A 15 3.83 12.22 10.12
CA GLN A 15 4.71 13.37 10.41
C GLN A 15 4.42 14.55 9.48
N LEU A 16 4.23 14.31 8.18
CA LEU A 16 3.89 15.36 7.22
C LEU A 16 2.51 15.96 7.45
N LEU A 17 1.54 15.16 7.90
CA LEU A 17 0.20 15.63 8.27
C LEU A 17 0.18 16.44 9.56
N THR A 18 1.09 16.15 10.49
CA THR A 18 1.17 16.80 11.81
C THR A 18 2.09 18.02 11.81
N ALA A 19 3.06 18.07 10.88
CA ALA A 19 3.91 19.23 10.69
C ALA A 19 3.05 20.45 10.34
N SER A 20 3.00 21.41 11.25
CA SER A 20 2.40 22.72 11.01
C SER A 20 3.25 23.43 9.97
N SER A 21 2.93 23.20 8.70
CA SER A 21 3.65 23.77 7.59
C SER A 21 3.30 25.25 7.51
N SER A 22 4.27 26.12 7.75
CA SER A 22 4.15 27.48 7.22
C SER A 22 4.01 27.33 5.70
N PRO A 23 2.94 27.83 5.07
CA PRO A 23 2.65 27.60 3.66
C PRO A 23 3.74 28.12 2.69
N ASP A 24 4.70 28.90 3.18
CA ASP A 24 5.73 29.59 2.41
C ASP A 24 7.01 28.79 2.08
N GLU A 25 7.09 27.48 2.36
CA GLU A 25 8.27 26.67 1.97
C GLU A 25 8.01 25.78 0.73
N PRO A 26 8.53 26.16 -0.46
CA PRO A 26 8.52 25.32 -1.66
C PRO A 26 9.09 23.91 -1.43
N ALA A 27 10.02 23.78 -0.48
CA ALA A 27 10.60 22.51 -0.07
C ALA A 27 9.57 21.55 0.56
N THR A 28 8.55 22.09 1.23
CA THR A 28 7.48 21.31 1.87
C THR A 28 6.54 20.71 0.83
N LEU A 29 6.10 21.50 -0.16
CA LEU A 29 5.24 21.00 -1.25
C LEU A 29 5.96 19.93 -2.08
N ALA A 30 7.22 20.16 -2.46
CA ALA A 30 8.02 19.18 -3.20
C ALA A 30 8.19 17.86 -2.43
N ARG A 31 8.35 17.94 -1.10
CA ARG A 31 8.43 16.74 -0.24
C ARG A 31 7.10 15.98 -0.19
N LEU A 32 5.97 16.69 -0.05
CA LEU A 32 4.64 16.09 -0.09
C LEU A 32 4.37 15.35 -1.40
N GLU A 33 4.68 15.96 -2.54
CA GLU A 33 4.50 15.37 -3.87
C GLU A 33 5.38 14.15 -4.10
N ARG A 34 6.63 14.19 -3.63
CA ARG A 34 7.52 13.04 -3.68
C ARG A 34 6.99 11.88 -2.83
N THR A 35 6.57 12.14 -1.59
CA THR A 35 6.00 11.11 -0.72
C THR A 35 4.70 10.52 -1.30
N LEU A 36 3.85 11.33 -1.94
CA LEU A 36 2.68 10.83 -2.67
C LEU A 36 3.07 9.91 -3.82
N THR A 37 4.07 10.28 -4.61
CA THR A 37 4.55 9.49 -5.74
C THR A 37 5.10 8.14 -5.29
N ASP A 38 6.00 8.15 -4.31
CA ASP A 38 6.61 6.94 -3.74
C ASP A 38 5.53 6.04 -3.11
N GLY A 39 4.55 6.64 -2.42
CA GLY A 39 3.46 5.91 -1.80
C GLY A 39 2.49 5.26 -2.80
N TYR A 40 2.13 5.95 -3.88
CA TYR A 40 1.31 5.33 -4.93
C TYR A 40 2.06 4.22 -5.67
N ALA A 41 3.37 4.37 -5.91
CA ALA A 41 4.18 3.30 -6.48
C ALA A 41 4.23 2.06 -5.58
N HIS A 42 4.28 2.27 -4.27
CA HIS A 42 4.21 1.18 -3.31
C HIS A 42 2.82 0.51 -3.28
N ALA A 43 1.73 1.29 -3.29
CA ALA A 43 0.37 0.75 -3.38
C ALA A 43 0.18 -0.14 -4.62
N LEU A 44 0.64 0.32 -5.79
CA LEU A 44 0.61 -0.47 -7.03
C LEU A 44 1.41 -1.77 -6.91
N SER A 45 2.52 -1.76 -6.19
CA SER A 45 3.33 -2.96 -5.97
C SER A 45 2.61 -4.00 -5.10
N LEU A 46 1.88 -3.55 -4.08
CA LEU A 46 1.05 -4.43 -3.23
C LEU A 46 -0.15 -4.99 -4.00
N GLU A 47 -0.81 -4.17 -4.82
CA GLU A 47 -1.91 -4.61 -5.69
C GLU A 47 -1.43 -5.68 -6.69
N ALA A 48 -0.24 -5.51 -7.26
CA ALA A 48 0.36 -6.52 -8.13
C ALA A 48 0.66 -7.83 -7.40
N GLU A 49 1.10 -7.77 -6.13
CA GLU A 49 1.31 -8.96 -5.30
C GLU A 49 -0.02 -9.65 -4.96
N GLN A 50 -1.05 -8.89 -4.60
CA GLN A 50 -2.40 -9.41 -4.36
C GLN A 50 -2.93 -10.18 -5.59
N LEU A 51 -2.79 -9.60 -6.78
CA LEU A 51 -3.15 -10.25 -8.05
C LEU A 51 -2.39 -11.56 -8.31
N ARG A 52 -1.10 -11.64 -7.95
CA ARG A 52 -0.32 -12.88 -8.07
C ARG A 52 -0.82 -13.95 -7.11
N LEU A 53 -1.15 -13.56 -5.88
CA LEU A 53 -1.67 -14.46 -4.86
C LEU A 53 -3.06 -14.99 -5.23
N GLU A 54 -3.93 -14.15 -5.77
CA GLU A 54 -5.24 -14.56 -6.27
C GLU A 54 -5.13 -15.61 -7.37
N ARG A 55 -4.22 -15.40 -8.34
CA ARG A 55 -3.92 -16.40 -9.39
C ARG A 55 -3.43 -17.71 -8.79
N ARG A 56 -2.49 -17.66 -7.84
CA ARG A 56 -2.00 -18.86 -7.15
C ARG A 56 -3.11 -19.60 -6.42
N MET A 57 -4.05 -18.88 -5.81
CA MET A 57 -5.22 -19.47 -5.14
C MET A 57 -6.11 -20.22 -6.14
N THR A 58 -6.33 -19.65 -7.33
CA THR A 58 -7.10 -20.31 -8.40
C THR A 58 -6.40 -21.59 -8.90
N GLU A 59 -5.08 -21.56 -9.08
CA GLU A 59 -4.28 -22.74 -9.48
C GLU A 59 -4.41 -23.86 -8.44
N LEU A 60 -4.18 -23.54 -7.16
CA LEU A 60 -4.30 -24.52 -6.08
C LEU A 60 -5.69 -25.13 -5.96
N ALA A 61 -6.73 -24.32 -6.19
CA ALA A 61 -8.10 -24.79 -6.20
C ALA A 61 -8.37 -25.75 -7.38
N ALA A 62 -7.83 -25.46 -8.57
CA ALA A 62 -7.95 -26.35 -9.73
C ALA A 62 -7.24 -27.69 -9.51
N GLU A 63 -6.11 -27.68 -8.80
CA GLU A 63 -5.31 -28.88 -8.57
C GLU A 63 -5.78 -29.75 -7.39
N LEU A 64 -6.83 -29.37 -6.65
CA LEU A 64 -7.35 -30.11 -5.46
C LEU A 64 -7.75 -31.57 -5.75
N HIS A 65 -7.95 -31.93 -7.00
CA HIS A 65 -8.23 -33.32 -7.42
C HIS A 65 -7.02 -34.25 -7.39
N ASP A 66 -5.78 -33.74 -7.35
CA ASP A 66 -4.60 -34.62 -7.25
C ASP A 66 -4.44 -35.08 -5.80
N GLY A 67 -3.94 -36.29 -5.57
CA GLY A 67 -3.89 -37.00 -4.28
C GLY A 67 -3.19 -36.30 -3.10
N ASN A 68 -2.86 -35.01 -3.19
CA ASN A 68 -2.25 -34.17 -2.17
C ASN A 68 -3.21 -33.10 -1.60
N ARG A 69 -4.46 -33.49 -1.31
CA ARG A 69 -5.53 -32.57 -0.86
C ARG A 69 -5.20 -31.81 0.43
N GLU A 70 -4.62 -32.47 1.42
CA GLU A 70 -4.36 -31.85 2.73
C GLU A 70 -3.29 -30.75 2.63
N GLN A 71 -2.21 -30.99 1.90
CA GLN A 71 -1.17 -29.99 1.68
C GLN A 71 -1.71 -28.79 0.90
N LYS A 72 -2.50 -29.04 -0.16
CA LYS A 72 -3.12 -27.98 -0.97
C LYS A 72 -4.12 -27.15 -0.16
N ALA A 73 -4.88 -27.78 0.74
CA ALA A 73 -5.77 -27.06 1.65
C ALA A 73 -4.99 -26.12 2.60
N LYS A 74 -3.84 -26.58 3.14
CA LYS A 74 -2.96 -25.73 3.97
C LYS A 74 -2.40 -24.55 3.17
N GLU A 75 -1.97 -24.78 1.93
CA GLU A 75 -1.45 -23.73 1.05
C GLU A 75 -2.54 -22.69 0.69
N LEU A 76 -3.77 -23.14 0.40
CA LEU A 76 -4.91 -22.26 0.15
C LEU A 76 -5.21 -21.33 1.34
N VAL A 77 -5.18 -21.87 2.57
CA VAL A 77 -5.36 -21.05 3.79
C VAL A 77 -4.25 -20.00 3.92
N GLN A 78 -3.00 -20.37 3.65
CA GLN A 78 -1.87 -19.44 3.70
C GLN A 78 -1.98 -18.33 2.65
N VAL A 79 -2.31 -18.68 1.41
CA VAL A 79 -2.51 -17.72 0.31
C VAL A 79 -3.68 -16.79 0.61
N SER A 80 -4.82 -17.33 1.06
CA SER A 80 -5.99 -16.54 1.46
C SER A 80 -5.63 -15.53 2.56
N ARG A 81 -4.90 -15.95 3.59
CA ARG A 81 -4.43 -15.05 4.65
C ARG A 81 -3.56 -13.92 4.10
N ARG A 82 -2.64 -14.22 3.18
CA ARG A 82 -1.78 -13.21 2.55
C ARG A 82 -2.56 -12.22 1.69
N ILE A 83 -3.56 -12.68 0.93
CA ILE A 83 -4.46 -11.81 0.16
C ILE A 83 -5.18 -10.83 1.10
N SER A 84 -5.76 -11.32 2.20
CA SER A 84 -6.45 -10.48 3.17
C SER A 84 -5.54 -9.45 3.82
N LEU A 85 -4.30 -9.83 4.16
CA LEU A 85 -3.31 -8.90 4.72
C LEU A 85 -2.91 -7.83 3.70
N ALA A 86 -2.60 -8.22 2.46
CA ALA A 86 -2.27 -7.28 1.40
C ALA A 86 -3.43 -6.31 1.13
N GLY A 87 -4.67 -6.80 1.11
CA GLY A 87 -5.86 -5.96 0.96
C GLY A 87 -5.99 -4.91 2.06
N ALA A 88 -5.85 -5.31 3.33
CA ALA A 88 -5.91 -4.37 4.46
C ALA A 88 -4.78 -3.33 4.43
N GLU A 89 -3.58 -3.73 3.98
CA GLU A 89 -2.44 -2.83 3.79
C GLU A 89 -2.67 -1.82 2.66
N ILE A 90 -3.21 -2.26 1.52
CA ILE A 90 -3.58 -1.40 0.39
C ILE A 90 -4.63 -0.38 0.82
N GLU A 91 -5.69 -0.82 1.50
CA GLU A 91 -6.75 0.07 1.99
C GLU A 91 -6.21 1.13 2.93
N ARG A 92 -5.40 0.73 3.93
CA ARG A 92 -4.77 1.65 4.88
C ARG A 92 -3.89 2.66 4.15
N LEU A 93 -3.03 2.20 3.24
CA LEU A 93 -2.10 3.06 2.51
C LEU A 93 -2.84 4.06 1.63
N ARG A 94 -3.81 3.61 0.84
CA ARG A 94 -4.60 4.49 -0.04
C ARG A 94 -5.42 5.51 0.75
N GLY A 95 -5.96 5.12 1.90
CA GLY A 95 -6.65 6.04 2.82
C GLY A 95 -5.72 7.15 3.32
N THR A 96 -4.54 6.78 3.78
CA THR A 96 -3.54 7.74 4.27
C THR A 96 -2.99 8.65 3.15
N LEU A 97 -2.71 8.11 1.96
CA LEU A 97 -2.29 8.91 0.80
C LEU A 97 -3.38 9.89 0.34
N SER A 98 -4.66 9.51 0.43
CA SER A 98 -5.76 10.40 0.08
C SER A 98 -5.83 11.61 1.02
N ARG A 99 -5.59 11.41 2.32
CA ARG A 99 -5.48 12.52 3.29
C ARG A 99 -4.27 13.41 3.00
N LEU A 100 -3.12 12.82 2.70
CA LEU A 100 -1.92 13.57 2.34
C LEU A 100 -2.13 14.41 1.07
N ARG A 101 -2.81 13.86 0.06
CA ARG A 101 -3.15 14.57 -1.17
C ARG A 101 -4.07 15.75 -0.91
N ALA A 102 -5.08 15.59 -0.06
CA ALA A 102 -5.95 16.69 0.35
C ALA A 102 -5.15 17.79 1.06
N HIS A 103 -4.23 17.41 1.95
CA HIS A 103 -3.35 18.36 2.62
C HIS A 103 -2.43 19.11 1.64
N ALA A 104 -1.76 18.41 0.74
CA ALA A 104 -0.91 19.02 -0.30
C ALA A 104 -1.71 19.98 -1.21
N THR A 105 -2.96 19.66 -1.50
CA THR A 105 -3.86 20.52 -2.28
C THR A 105 -4.20 21.80 -1.52
N ALA A 106 -4.46 21.71 -0.21
CA ALA A 106 -4.70 22.88 0.63
C ALA A 106 -3.46 23.77 0.73
N VAL A 107 -2.27 23.20 0.97
CA VAL A 107 -1.00 23.94 1.01
C VAL A 107 -0.75 24.68 -0.31
N ARG A 108 -0.96 24.01 -1.46
CA ARG A 108 -0.81 24.63 -2.78
C ARG A 108 -1.80 25.76 -3.04
N ALA A 109 -3.01 25.71 -2.46
CA ALA A 109 -4.01 26.77 -2.64
C ALA A 109 -3.69 28.04 -1.82
N THR A 110 -2.83 27.93 -0.81
CA THR A 110 -2.40 29.03 0.06
C THR A 110 -0.99 29.56 -0.23
N ALA A 111 -0.25 28.90 -1.13
CA ALA A 111 1.08 29.30 -1.60
C ALA A 111 0.97 30.12 -2.90
#